data_AF-A0A7W6RRI8-F1
#
_entry.id   AF-A0A7W6RRI8-F1
#
_cell.length_a   1.000
_cell.length_b   1.000
_cell.length_c   1.000
_cell.angle_alpha   90.00
_cell.angle_beta   90.00
_cell.angle_gamma   90.00
#
_symmetry.space_group_name_H-M   'P 1'
#
loop_
_entity.id
_entity.type
_entity.pdbx_description
1 polymer ?
#
loop_
_entity_poly.entity_id
_entity_poly.type
_entity_poly.pdbx_seq_one_letter_code
_entity_poly.pdbx_strand_id
1 'polypeptide(L)'
;MANDLINRPDWSVAAVDTIAGGSYGAGSVFDTPAAVGVPADLPASLVAEWSRKESGGVGFRLGVAQNAAGTILGGLLDEQRQDLVAAVDSLPEGVRTVIFEELAQGTSGYVRDASAAEVNAFAASAVGNQLVREWGGRAAKRVATFHKRADRMLNAMTNDGFGWFMARFTTLDSEQLKAVIRELAR
;
A
#
# COMPACT_ATOMS: atom_id res chain seq x y z
N MET A 1 -12.42 -4.68 23.52
CA MET A 1 -10.99 -4.63 23.92
C MET A 1 -10.14 -4.66 22.66
N ALA A 2 -10.12 -3.56 21.91
CA ALA A 2 -9.55 -3.46 20.56
C ALA A 2 -8.60 -2.25 20.51
N ASN A 3 -7.52 -2.31 21.29
CA ASN A 3 -6.65 -1.15 21.56
C ASN A 3 -5.18 -1.44 21.22
N ASP A 4 -4.91 -2.33 20.26
CA ASP A 4 -3.56 -2.91 20.13
C ASP A 4 -3.15 -3.31 18.70
N LEU A 5 -3.67 -2.65 17.65
CA LEU A 5 -3.31 -2.95 16.26
C LEU A 5 -2.31 -1.94 15.64
N ILE A 6 -2.12 -0.79 16.30
CA ILE A 6 -1.40 0.37 15.73
C ILE A 6 -0.30 0.88 16.67
N ASN A 7 -0.44 0.61 17.97
CA ASN A 7 0.57 0.93 18.98
C ASN A 7 1.62 -0.18 19.16
N ARG A 8 1.71 -1.15 18.24
CA ARG A 8 2.62 -2.27 18.42
C ARG A 8 4.05 -1.96 17.92
N PRO A 9 5.08 -2.15 18.76
CA PRO A 9 6.48 -1.91 18.42
C PRO A 9 7.06 -2.90 17.38
N ASP A 10 6.30 -3.89 16.91
CA ASP A 10 6.68 -4.86 15.86
C ASP A 10 6.36 -4.38 14.44
N TRP A 11 5.61 -3.28 14.28
CA TRP A 11 5.37 -2.60 12.98
C TRP A 11 6.24 -1.35 12.80
N SER A 12 6.89 -0.88 13.87
CA SER A 12 7.96 0.11 13.76
C SER A 12 9.24 -0.58 13.34
N VAL A 13 9.66 -0.34 12.10
CA VAL A 13 10.98 -0.74 11.63
C VAL A 13 12.02 0.02 12.46
N ALA A 14 12.67 -0.65 13.41
CA ALA A 14 14.01 -0.23 13.80
C ALA A 14 14.84 -0.35 12.51
N ALA A 15 15.30 0.77 11.97
CA ALA A 15 16.22 0.75 10.85
C ALA A 15 17.39 -0.16 11.23
N VAL A 16 17.58 -1.24 10.45
CA VAL A 16 18.60 -2.30 10.60
C VAL A 16 18.12 -3.54 11.35
N ASP A 17 17.50 -4.47 10.62
CA ASP A 17 17.86 -5.90 10.72
C ASP A 17 17.45 -6.63 9.42
N THR A 18 18.31 -6.49 8.41
CA THR A 18 18.25 -7.25 7.17
C THR A 18 18.77 -8.66 7.45
N ILE A 19 17.89 -9.68 7.43
CA ILE A 19 18.34 -11.07 7.47
C ILE A 19 18.92 -11.43 6.09
N ALA A 20 20.23 -11.64 6.04
CA ALA A 20 20.93 -12.15 4.87
C ALA A 20 20.48 -13.59 4.56
N GLY A 21 19.46 -13.74 3.71
CA GLY A 21 18.94 -15.02 3.26
C GLY A 21 19.47 -15.41 1.88
N GLY A 22 20.42 -16.35 1.83
CA GLY A 22 20.61 -17.34 0.76
C GLY A 22 20.91 -16.83 -0.67
N SER A 23 22.19 -16.82 -1.03
CA SER A 23 22.70 -16.65 -2.40
C SER A 23 22.10 -17.67 -3.38
N TYR A 24 21.24 -17.20 -4.29
CA TYR A 24 20.99 -17.85 -5.57
C TYR A 24 21.05 -16.81 -6.68
N GLY A 25 22.06 -16.92 -7.54
CA GLY A 25 22.07 -16.30 -8.88
C GLY A 25 22.46 -14.82 -8.92
N ALA A 26 23.58 -14.54 -9.57
CA ALA A 26 24.06 -13.18 -9.83
C ALA A 26 23.04 -12.35 -10.61
N GLY A 27 22.57 -11.23 -10.04
CA GLY A 27 21.93 -10.17 -10.82
C GLY A 27 20.85 -9.32 -10.13
N SER A 28 20.28 -9.75 -9.00
CA SER A 28 19.28 -8.94 -8.29
C SER A 28 19.25 -9.27 -6.80
N VAL A 29 19.78 -8.37 -5.98
CA VAL A 29 19.51 -8.38 -4.53
C VAL A 29 18.06 -7.93 -4.38
N PHE A 30 17.13 -8.87 -4.37
CA PHE A 30 15.81 -8.60 -3.81
C PHE A 30 15.98 -8.64 -2.29
N ASP A 31 16.21 -7.46 -1.69
CA ASP A 31 16.00 -7.25 -0.26
C ASP A 31 14.54 -7.58 0.03
N THR A 32 14.29 -8.86 0.31
CA THR A 32 12.97 -9.38 0.62
C THR A 32 12.95 -9.49 2.14
N PRO A 33 12.39 -8.51 2.86
CA PRO A 33 12.42 -8.59 4.30
C PRO A 33 11.53 -9.74 4.74
N ALA A 34 12.05 -10.51 5.69
CA ALA A 34 11.27 -11.48 6.43
C ALA A 34 10.09 -10.73 7.08
N ALA A 35 8.87 -11.27 6.94
CA ALA A 35 7.75 -10.77 7.70
C ALA A 35 8.08 -10.83 9.20
N VAL A 36 7.83 -9.76 9.94
CA VAL A 36 8.15 -9.67 11.38
C VAL A 36 7.25 -10.61 12.21
N GLY A 37 6.20 -11.15 11.61
CA GLY A 37 5.30 -12.16 12.16
C GLY A 37 3.93 -12.07 11.49
N VAL A 38 3.20 -13.18 11.35
CA VAL A 38 1.83 -13.14 10.80
C VAL A 38 0.91 -12.49 11.83
N PRO A 39 0.29 -11.33 11.53
CA PRO A 39 -0.65 -10.69 12.43
C PRO A 39 -1.80 -11.63 12.77
N ALA A 40 -2.19 -11.68 14.05
CA ALA A 40 -3.27 -12.56 14.51
C ALA A 40 -4.65 -12.17 13.96
N ASP A 41 -4.76 -10.96 13.40
CA ASP A 41 -5.95 -10.34 12.83
C ASP A 41 -5.95 -10.35 11.29
N LEU A 42 -4.95 -10.97 10.65
CA LEU A 42 -4.97 -11.13 9.21
C LEU A 42 -6.18 -12.01 8.82
N PRO A 43 -7.07 -11.55 7.93
CA PRO A 43 -8.27 -12.32 7.58
C PRO A 43 -7.92 -13.74 7.13
N ALA A 44 -8.56 -14.75 7.70
CA ALA A 44 -8.26 -16.16 7.38
C ALA A 44 -8.46 -16.45 5.88
N SER A 45 -9.40 -15.76 5.24
CA SER A 45 -9.62 -15.78 3.78
C SER A 45 -8.41 -15.26 3.01
N LEU A 46 -7.78 -14.18 3.47
CA LEU A 46 -6.58 -13.60 2.87
C LEU A 46 -5.37 -14.52 3.03
N VAL A 47 -5.19 -15.12 4.22
CA VAL A 47 -4.15 -16.13 4.46
C VAL A 47 -4.31 -17.32 3.52
N ALA A 48 -5.54 -17.82 3.35
CA ALA A 48 -5.84 -18.93 2.45
C ALA A 48 -5.64 -18.54 0.97
N GLU A 49 -5.95 -17.31 0.58
CA GLU A 49 -5.65 -16.80 -0.76
C GLU A 49 -4.15 -16.71 -1.02
N TRP A 50 -3.39 -16.08 -0.11
CA TRP A 50 -1.94 -15.94 -0.24
C TRP A 50 -1.22 -17.27 -0.23
N SER A 51 -1.69 -18.23 0.58
CA SER A 51 -1.17 -19.61 0.58
C SER A 51 -1.34 -20.32 -0.76
N ARG A 52 -2.39 -19.99 -1.52
CA ARG A 52 -2.68 -20.62 -2.83
C ARG A 52 -1.91 -19.99 -3.99
N LYS A 53 -1.37 -18.78 -3.83
CA LYS A 53 -0.64 -18.10 -4.90
C LYS A 53 0.79 -18.64 -4.98
N GLU A 54 1.21 -19.01 -6.19
CA GLU A 54 2.53 -19.60 -6.46
C GLU A 54 3.70 -18.66 -6.13
N SER A 55 3.45 -17.35 -6.02
CA SER A 55 4.44 -16.35 -5.67
C SER A 55 4.68 -16.24 -4.16
N GLY A 56 5.62 -17.04 -3.65
CA GLY A 56 6.31 -16.84 -2.37
C GLY A 56 5.51 -17.13 -1.09
N GLY A 57 4.21 -17.44 -1.20
CA GLY A 57 3.34 -17.78 -0.09
C GLY A 57 3.05 -16.61 0.88
N VAL A 58 2.45 -16.93 2.03
CA VAL A 58 1.95 -15.95 3.02
C VAL A 58 3.07 -15.05 3.55
N GLY A 59 4.22 -15.62 3.93
CA GLY A 59 5.31 -14.86 4.53
C GLY A 59 5.89 -13.79 3.61
N PHE A 60 6.10 -14.13 2.33
CA PHE A 60 6.56 -13.17 1.32
C PHE A 60 5.57 -12.02 1.13
N ARG A 61 4.29 -12.36 0.88
CA ARG A 61 3.23 -11.38 0.63
C ARG A 61 3.01 -10.44 1.80
N LEU A 62 3.07 -10.99 3.01
CA LEU A 62 3.01 -10.22 4.23
C LEU A 62 4.19 -9.25 4.35
N GLY A 63 5.42 -9.70 4.09
CA GLY A 63 6.60 -8.83 4.11
C GLY A 63 6.49 -7.68 3.11
N VAL A 64 5.97 -7.94 1.91
CA VAL A 64 5.71 -6.90 0.90
C VAL A 64 4.66 -5.89 1.40
N ALA A 65 3.55 -6.38 1.95
CA ALA A 65 2.49 -5.51 2.47
C ALA A 65 2.99 -4.67 3.67
N GLN A 66 3.76 -5.26 4.59
CA GLN A 66 4.34 -4.59 5.75
C GLN A 66 5.33 -3.50 5.33
N ASN A 67 6.16 -3.74 4.33
CA ASN A 67 7.04 -2.69 3.78
C ASN A 67 6.28 -1.52 3.16
N ALA A 68 5.22 -1.82 2.41
CA ALA A 68 4.41 -0.80 1.79
C ALA A 68 3.73 0.07 2.86
N ALA A 69 3.15 -0.57 3.88
CA ALA A 69 2.60 0.12 5.05
C ALA A 69 3.67 0.94 5.80
N GLY A 70 4.85 0.37 6.04
CA GLY A 70 5.97 1.06 6.68
C GLY A 70 6.47 2.26 5.88
N THR A 71 6.46 2.18 4.54
CA THR A 71 6.79 3.33 3.66
C THR A 71 5.74 4.43 3.77
N ILE A 72 4.45 4.08 3.76
CA ILE A 72 3.35 5.05 3.90
C ILE A 72 3.44 5.74 5.26
N LEU A 73 3.55 4.96 6.33
CA LEU A 73 3.54 5.47 7.70
C LEU A 73 4.81 6.23 8.06
N GLY A 74 5.98 5.80 7.57
CA GLY A 74 7.26 6.45 7.83
C GLY A 74 7.37 7.88 7.29
N GLY A 75 6.50 8.26 6.35
CA GLY A 75 6.40 9.62 5.82
C GLY A 75 5.46 10.55 6.59
N LEU A 76 4.84 10.09 7.68
CA LEU A 76 3.78 10.79 8.41
C LEU A 76 4.19 11.10 9.86
N LEU A 77 3.64 12.18 10.41
CA LEU A 77 3.71 12.49 11.83
C LEU A 77 2.92 11.47 12.67
N ASP A 78 3.21 11.40 13.97
CA ASP A 78 2.64 10.39 14.87
C ASP A 78 1.10 10.43 14.88
N GLU A 79 0.50 11.61 14.98
CA GLU A 79 -0.96 11.78 14.95
C GLU A 79 -1.54 11.33 13.60
N GLN A 80 -0.88 11.69 12.50
CA GLN A 80 -1.31 11.31 11.14
C GLN A 80 -1.20 9.80 10.91
N ARG A 81 -0.19 9.15 11.49
CA ARG A 81 -0.06 7.68 11.46
C ARG A 81 -1.23 7.05 12.23
N GLN A 82 -1.49 7.50 13.45
CA GLN A 82 -2.58 6.97 14.27
C GLN A 82 -3.93 7.13 13.58
N ASP A 83 -4.20 8.31 13.01
CA ASP A 83 -5.44 8.60 12.30
C ASP A 83 -5.61 7.75 11.04
N LEU A 84 -4.53 7.54 10.27
CA LEU A 84 -4.58 6.73 9.05
C LEU A 84 -4.81 5.27 9.37
N VAL A 85 -4.15 4.73 10.39
CA VAL A 85 -4.36 3.32 10.72
C VAL A 85 -5.72 3.12 11.39
N ALA A 86 -6.18 4.04 12.25
CA ALA A 86 -7.55 4.03 12.76
C ALA A 86 -8.58 4.14 11.61
N ALA A 87 -8.25 4.87 10.54
CA ALA A 87 -9.07 4.93 9.34
C ALA A 87 -9.22 3.56 8.69
N VAL A 88 -8.12 2.85 8.47
CA VAL A 88 -8.13 1.51 7.88
C VAL A 88 -8.84 0.52 8.79
N ASP A 89 -8.58 0.57 10.10
CA ASP A 89 -9.19 -0.34 11.09
C ASP A 89 -10.71 -0.17 11.19
N SER A 90 -11.23 1.03 10.92
CA SER A 90 -12.67 1.28 10.89
C SER A 90 -13.39 0.69 9.67
N LEU A 91 -12.65 0.26 8.64
CA LEU A 91 -13.23 -0.27 7.41
C LEU A 91 -13.76 -1.70 7.61
N PRO A 92 -14.82 -2.09 6.87
CA PRO A 92 -15.27 -3.47 6.82
C PRO A 92 -14.15 -4.44 6.42
N GLU A 93 -14.16 -5.66 6.96
CA GLU A 93 -13.12 -6.66 6.73
C GLU A 93 -12.85 -6.92 5.25
N GLY A 94 -13.90 -6.99 4.42
CA GLY A 94 -13.76 -7.17 2.97
C GLY A 94 -12.99 -6.04 2.29
N VAL A 95 -13.15 -4.79 2.75
CA VAL A 95 -12.41 -3.64 2.22
C VAL A 95 -10.95 -3.68 2.66
N ARG A 96 -10.69 -3.97 3.94
CA ARG A 96 -9.32 -4.14 4.45
C ARG A 96 -8.58 -5.25 3.72
N THR A 97 -9.26 -6.37 3.46
CA THR A 97 -8.72 -7.51 2.69
C THR A 97 -8.23 -7.07 1.32
N VAL A 98 -9.04 -6.28 0.59
CA VAL A 98 -8.68 -5.75 -0.73
C VAL A 98 -7.48 -4.79 -0.65
N ILE A 99 -7.44 -3.92 0.37
CA ILE A 99 -6.29 -3.02 0.58
C ILE A 99 -5.02 -3.82 0.85
N PHE A 100 -5.06 -4.79 1.75
CA PHE A 100 -3.89 -5.62 2.09
C PHE A 100 -3.43 -6.47 0.91
N GLU A 101 -4.36 -7.02 0.12
CA GLU A 101 -4.03 -7.71 -1.12
C GLU A 101 -3.30 -6.78 -2.10
N GLU A 102 -3.78 -5.56 -2.27
CA GLU A 102 -3.16 -4.58 -3.18
C GLU A 102 -1.78 -4.13 -2.70
N LEU A 103 -1.56 -4.00 -1.40
CA LEU A 103 -0.22 -3.74 -0.83
C LEU A 103 0.71 -4.94 -1.05
N ALA A 104 0.20 -6.17 -0.90
CA ALA A 104 0.96 -7.40 -1.11
C ALA A 104 1.33 -7.67 -2.58
N GLN A 105 0.76 -6.95 -3.54
CA GLN A 105 1.17 -7.02 -4.96
C GLN A 105 2.54 -6.36 -5.19
N GLY A 106 2.97 -5.43 -4.32
CA GLY A 106 4.22 -4.69 -4.47
C GLY A 106 4.21 -3.75 -5.68
N THR A 107 5.34 -3.68 -6.39
CA THR A 107 5.52 -2.79 -7.55
C THR A 107 4.68 -3.24 -8.74
N SER A 108 4.02 -2.29 -9.41
CA SER A 108 3.29 -2.63 -10.64
C SER A 108 4.25 -3.09 -11.74
N GLY A 109 3.83 -4.12 -12.49
CA GLY A 109 4.43 -4.45 -13.77
C GLY A 109 4.22 -3.36 -14.83
N TYR A 110 4.52 -3.66 -16.10
CA TYR A 110 4.40 -2.69 -17.18
C TYR A 110 3.01 -2.01 -17.24
N VAL A 111 3.03 -0.69 -17.37
CA VAL A 111 1.86 0.17 -17.58
C VAL A 111 2.20 1.13 -18.71
N ARG A 112 1.24 1.38 -19.60
CA ARG A 112 1.36 2.44 -20.61
C ARG A 112 1.32 3.78 -19.91
N ASP A 113 2.28 4.65 -20.21
CA ASP A 113 2.32 6.00 -19.65
C ASP A 113 1.01 6.76 -19.90
N ALA A 114 0.62 7.56 -18.90
CA ALA A 114 -0.56 8.40 -18.98
C ALA A 114 -0.35 9.49 -20.05
N SER A 115 -1.41 9.80 -20.78
CA SER A 115 -1.46 10.94 -21.69
C SER A 115 -1.31 12.26 -20.92
N ALA A 116 -0.92 13.33 -21.63
CA ALA A 116 -0.86 14.67 -21.03
C ALA A 116 -2.21 15.11 -20.44
N ALA A 117 -3.33 14.71 -21.05
CA ALA A 117 -4.67 15.01 -20.54
C ALA A 117 -4.93 14.32 -19.20
N GLU A 118 -4.55 13.05 -19.05
CA GLU A 118 -4.69 12.31 -17.79
C GLU A 118 -3.80 12.88 -16.69
N VAL A 119 -2.56 13.27 -17.02
CA VAL A 119 -1.66 13.94 -16.06
C VAL A 119 -2.23 15.29 -15.63
N ASN A 120 -2.78 16.08 -16.56
CA ASN A 120 -3.41 17.37 -16.24
C ASN A 120 -4.66 17.20 -15.38
N ALA A 121 -5.48 16.18 -15.66
CA ALA A 121 -6.65 15.86 -14.85
C ALA A 121 -6.26 15.46 -13.41
N PHE A 122 -5.25 14.62 -13.25
CA PHE A 122 -4.71 14.27 -11.95
C PHE A 122 -4.14 15.50 -11.21
N ALA A 123 -3.43 16.37 -11.93
CA ALA A 123 -2.85 17.61 -11.41
C ALA A 123 -3.87 18.72 -11.10
N ALA A 124 -5.16 18.51 -11.37
CA ALA A 124 -6.21 19.49 -11.08
C ALA A 124 -6.49 19.63 -9.58
N SER A 125 -6.18 18.60 -8.78
CA SER A 125 -6.23 18.65 -7.33
C SER A 125 -4.94 19.24 -6.75
N ALA A 126 -5.00 19.89 -5.58
CA ALA A 126 -3.80 20.44 -4.93
C ALA A 126 -2.74 19.36 -4.63
N VAL A 127 -3.18 18.19 -4.15
CA VAL A 127 -2.32 17.03 -3.90
C VAL A 127 -1.72 16.48 -5.20
N GLY A 128 -2.54 16.27 -6.22
CA GLY A 128 -2.07 15.77 -7.51
C GLY A 128 -1.11 16.73 -8.20
N ASN A 129 -1.34 18.04 -8.09
CA ASN A 129 -0.42 19.06 -8.60
C ASN A 129 0.96 18.98 -7.94
N GLN A 130 0.98 18.86 -6.60
CA GLN A 130 2.22 18.72 -5.84
C GLN A 130 2.98 17.45 -6.24
N LEU A 131 2.28 16.32 -6.37
CA LEU A 131 2.88 15.05 -6.75
C LEU A 131 3.42 15.07 -8.19
N VAL A 132 2.71 15.66 -9.15
CA VAL A 132 3.19 15.80 -10.53
C VAL A 132 4.47 16.65 -10.58
N ARG A 133 4.53 17.74 -9.82
CA ARG A 133 5.74 18.56 -9.69
C ARG A 133 6.90 17.78 -9.08
N GLU A 134 6.65 17.01 -8.03
CA GLU A 134 7.64 16.15 -7.38
C GLU A 134 8.18 15.07 -8.32
N TRP A 135 7.31 14.44 -9.11
CA TRP A 135 7.69 13.34 -9.98
C TRP A 135 8.38 13.79 -11.27
N GLY A 136 8.18 15.04 -11.69
CA GLY A 136 8.81 15.62 -12.87
C GLY A 136 8.61 14.77 -14.12
N GLY A 137 9.71 14.42 -14.80
CA GLY A 137 9.68 13.59 -16.01
C GLY A 137 9.10 12.18 -15.84
N ARG A 138 8.89 11.71 -14.59
CA ARG A 138 8.26 10.40 -14.31
C ARG A 138 6.75 10.50 -14.02
N ALA A 139 6.17 11.69 -14.08
CA ALA A 139 4.78 11.91 -13.71
C ALA A 139 3.80 11.05 -14.54
N ALA A 140 3.98 10.97 -15.86
CA ALA A 140 3.10 10.19 -16.74
C ALA A 140 3.05 8.71 -16.35
N LYS A 141 4.20 8.09 -16.10
CA LYS A 141 4.29 6.71 -15.64
C LYS A 141 3.66 6.52 -14.26
N ARG A 142 3.96 7.40 -13.31
CA ARG A 142 3.46 7.32 -11.91
C ARG A 142 1.95 7.50 -11.82
N VAL A 143 1.38 8.43 -12.57
CA VAL A 143 -0.08 8.62 -12.67
C VAL A 143 -0.74 7.37 -13.25
N ALA A 144 -0.17 6.79 -14.32
CA ALA A 144 -0.71 5.58 -14.93
C ALA A 144 -0.65 4.38 -13.96
N THR A 145 0.48 4.20 -13.27
CA THR A 145 0.62 3.15 -12.25
C THR A 145 -0.40 3.32 -11.13
N PHE A 146 -0.54 4.54 -10.60
CA PHE A 146 -1.51 4.86 -9.56
C PHE A 146 -2.94 4.52 -10.01
N HIS A 147 -3.38 5.02 -11.18
CA HIS A 147 -4.73 4.72 -11.67
C HIS A 147 -4.94 3.22 -11.88
N LYS A 148 -3.99 2.50 -12.48
CA LYS A 148 -4.12 1.05 -12.67
C LYS A 148 -4.29 0.29 -11.35
N ARG A 149 -3.50 0.65 -10.32
CA ARG A 149 -3.57 0.01 -9.00
C ARG A 149 -4.85 0.40 -8.26
N ALA A 150 -5.24 1.67 -8.32
CA ALA A 150 -6.50 2.15 -7.78
C ALA A 150 -7.69 1.45 -8.45
N ASP A 151 -7.76 1.40 -9.77
CA ASP A 151 -8.83 0.74 -10.52
C ASP A 151 -8.92 -0.75 -10.16
N ARG A 152 -7.78 -1.45 -10.10
CA ARG A 152 -7.76 -2.86 -9.69
C ARG A 152 -8.31 -3.04 -8.28
N MET A 153 -7.89 -2.20 -7.34
CA MET A 153 -8.34 -2.23 -5.96
C MET A 153 -9.85 -1.95 -5.88
N LEU A 154 -10.34 -0.90 -6.54
CA LEU A 154 -11.75 -0.51 -6.53
C LEU A 154 -12.63 -1.56 -7.21
N ASN A 155 -12.18 -2.16 -8.31
CA ASN A 155 -12.90 -3.23 -9.01
C ASN A 155 -12.97 -4.54 -8.20
N ALA A 156 -12.08 -4.74 -7.23
CA ALA A 156 -12.13 -5.88 -6.32
C ALA A 156 -13.06 -5.66 -5.12
N MET A 157 -13.55 -4.43 -4.90
CA MET A 157 -14.51 -4.12 -3.83
C MET A 157 -15.94 -4.39 -4.27
N THR A 158 -16.81 -4.76 -3.33
CA THR A 158 -18.26 -4.74 -3.53
C THR A 158 -18.75 -3.29 -3.59
N ASN A 159 -19.94 -3.04 -4.13
CA ASN A 159 -20.54 -1.70 -4.17
C ASN A 159 -20.61 -1.05 -2.78
N ASP A 160 -21.01 -1.82 -1.76
CA ASP A 160 -21.06 -1.34 -0.38
C ASP A 160 -19.65 -1.05 0.16
N GLY A 161 -18.69 -1.94 -0.13
CA GLY A 161 -17.28 -1.75 0.25
C GLY A 161 -16.66 -0.51 -0.37
N PHE A 162 -16.96 -0.23 -1.64
CA PHE A 162 -16.55 0.99 -2.34
C PHE A 162 -17.09 2.23 -1.64
N GLY A 163 -18.37 2.23 -1.22
CA GLY A 163 -18.98 3.33 -0.48
C GLY A 163 -18.25 3.62 0.84
N TRP A 164 -17.98 2.58 1.63
CA TRP A 164 -17.19 2.69 2.87
C TRP A 164 -15.77 3.19 2.64
N PHE A 165 -15.09 2.64 1.63
CA PHE A 165 -13.75 3.07 1.26
C PHE A 165 -13.73 4.55 0.88
N MET A 166 -14.59 4.98 -0.05
CA MET A 166 -14.61 6.36 -0.52
C MET A 166 -14.97 7.33 0.60
N ALA A 167 -15.96 7.01 1.44
CA ALA A 167 -16.34 7.84 2.58
C ALA A 167 -15.16 8.09 3.53
N ARG A 168 -14.29 7.08 3.72
CA ARG A 168 -13.11 7.25 4.56
C ARG A 168 -11.94 7.90 3.83
N PHE A 169 -11.67 7.49 2.59
CA PHE A 169 -10.56 7.98 1.78
C PHE A 169 -10.64 9.50 1.53
N THR A 170 -11.84 10.04 1.33
CA THR A 170 -12.04 11.50 1.14
C THR A 170 -11.85 12.32 2.41
N THR A 171 -11.72 11.68 3.57
CA THR A 171 -11.47 12.37 4.86
C THR A 171 -10.00 12.38 5.26
N LEU A 172 -9.13 11.72 4.48
CA LEU A 172 -7.69 11.76 4.72
C LEU A 172 -7.15 13.17 4.52
N ASP A 173 -6.20 13.57 5.36
CA ASP A 173 -5.49 14.81 5.16
C ASP A 173 -4.56 14.74 3.93
N SER A 174 -4.03 15.89 3.51
CA SER A 174 -3.23 15.99 2.30
C SER A 174 -1.91 15.22 2.38
N GLU A 175 -1.28 15.08 3.55
CA GLU A 175 -0.05 14.31 3.73
C GLU A 175 -0.33 12.81 3.72
N GLN A 176 -1.37 12.36 4.42
CA GLN A 176 -1.85 10.97 4.37
C GLN A 176 -2.18 10.56 2.94
N LEU A 177 -2.95 11.40 2.23
CA LEU A 177 -3.34 11.14 0.85
C LEU A 177 -2.11 11.07 -0.07
N LYS A 178 -1.15 11.99 0.08
CA LYS A 178 0.11 11.94 -0.68
C LYS A 178 0.91 10.68 -0.40
N ALA A 179 1.03 10.27 0.86
CA ALA A 179 1.78 9.07 1.24
C ALA A 179 1.19 7.81 0.59
N VAL A 180 -0.14 7.65 0.66
CA VAL A 180 -0.85 6.53 0.01
C VAL A 180 -0.69 6.56 -1.51
N ILE A 181 -0.90 7.72 -2.15
CA ILE A 181 -0.76 7.83 -3.61
C ILE A 181 0.68 7.53 -4.06
N ARG A 182 1.70 7.99 -3.31
CA ARG A 182 3.10 7.70 -3.64
C ARG A 182 3.37 6.20 -3.63
N GLU A 183 2.87 5.48 -2.63
CA GLU A 183 3.07 4.03 -2.55
C GLU A 183 2.34 3.29 -3.69
N LEU A 184 1.11 3.71 -3.99
CA LEU A 184 0.34 3.17 -5.13
C LEU A 184 0.92 3.58 -6.49
N ALA A 185 1.82 4.55 -6.57
CA ALA A 185 2.45 4.98 -7.82
C ALA A 185 3.82 4.32 -8.10
N ARG A 186 4.29 3.40 -7.24
CA ARG A 186 5.56 2.67 -7.40
C ARG A 186 5.47 1.59 -8.48
#